data_AF-A0A128FBI7-F1
#
_entry.id   AF-A0A128FBI7-F1
#
_cell.length_a   1.000
_cell.length_b   1.000
_cell.length_c   1.000
_cell.angle_alpha   90.00
_cell.angle_beta   90.00
_cell.angle_gamma   90.00
#
_symmetry.space_group_name_H-M   'P 1'
#
loop_
_entity.id
_entity.type
_entity.pdbx_description
1 polymer ?
#
loop_
_entity_poly.entity_id
_entity_poly.type
_entity_poly.pdbx_seq_one_letter_code
_entity_poly.pdbx_strand_id
1 'polypeptide(L)'
;MRKTSLALALFGVIASAQAHTSAHEGHIVSAKNDAISLTFDIVHAKVVKNGGSLTFQTEVAAGIGAEKPTAVGKLAGSAVYSYVWPTSLNSADIGFDEGKGIVALAVTAHPDFDDTPRYDENKDGNKANDGNEWHSHWVVLTEDKACPAGLKVRDIPEGATPKVPVTWPELPIYIDSPGYEPRFTSTELTVEVPVKDIGFKDDFNFDAVTSVLKVNASVHNPLLCVTAVDDIASGDLSLPGFTR
;
A
#
# COMPACT_ATOMS: atom_id res chain seq x y z
N MET A 1 7.22 -5.94 -71.55
CA MET A 1 8.58 -5.41 -71.36
C MET A 1 8.50 -3.93 -71.01
N ARG A 2 8.59 -3.58 -69.74
CA ARG A 2 8.70 -2.18 -69.26
C ARG A 2 9.81 -2.12 -68.23
N LYS A 3 10.60 -1.06 -68.35
CA LYS A 3 11.98 -0.92 -67.92
C LYS A 3 12.09 -0.81 -66.40
N THR A 4 13.12 -1.48 -65.88
CA THR A 4 13.72 -1.29 -64.57
C THR A 4 14.18 0.16 -64.38
N SER A 5 13.99 0.70 -63.18
CA SER A 5 14.73 1.86 -62.68
C SER A 5 14.99 1.64 -61.20
N LEU A 6 16.26 1.44 -60.92
CA LEU A 6 16.88 1.27 -59.61
C LEU A 6 17.06 2.67 -59.00
N ALA A 7 16.45 2.95 -57.85
CA ALA A 7 16.72 4.14 -57.07
C ALA A 7 17.27 3.72 -55.70
N LEU A 8 18.58 3.91 -55.54
CA LEU A 8 19.33 3.75 -54.31
C LEU A 8 19.18 5.05 -53.51
N ALA A 9 18.59 5.00 -52.32
CA ALA A 9 18.62 6.10 -51.36
C ALA A 9 19.20 5.58 -50.04
N LEU A 10 20.41 6.06 -49.75
CA LEU A 10 21.15 5.86 -48.51
C LEU A 10 20.85 7.04 -47.56
N PHE A 11 21.07 6.79 -46.25
CA PHE A 11 21.12 7.72 -45.10
C PHE A 11 19.86 7.93 -44.27
N GLY A 12 19.99 7.56 -42.99
CA GLY A 12 19.12 7.98 -41.90
C GLY A 12 19.07 7.00 -40.73
N VAL A 13 20.22 6.63 -40.13
CA VAL A 13 20.20 6.01 -38.79
C VAL A 13 19.77 7.10 -37.81
N ILE A 14 18.49 7.08 -37.42
CA ILE A 14 18.02 7.86 -36.27
C ILE A 14 18.12 6.91 -35.07
N ALA A 15 19.29 6.89 -34.46
CA ALA A 15 19.46 6.36 -33.12
C ALA A 15 18.88 7.39 -32.14
N SER A 16 17.59 7.29 -31.85
CA SER A 16 16.98 7.98 -30.70
C SER A 16 17.33 7.20 -29.43
N ALA A 17 18.58 7.27 -28.99
CA ALA A 17 18.92 6.93 -27.63
C ALA A 17 18.38 8.06 -26.74
N GLN A 18 17.13 7.93 -26.28
CA GLN A 18 16.66 8.75 -25.17
C GLN A 18 17.37 8.27 -23.90
N ALA A 19 18.48 8.92 -23.58
CA ALA A 19 19.00 8.96 -22.23
C ALA A 19 17.98 9.71 -21.36
N HIS A 20 17.08 8.98 -20.73
CA HIS A 20 16.29 9.50 -19.61
C HIS A 20 17.17 9.48 -18.36
N THR A 21 17.81 10.62 -18.12
CA THR A 21 18.00 11.27 -16.82
C THR A 21 18.07 10.38 -15.58
N SER A 22 19.26 10.30 -14.97
CA SER A 22 19.51 9.89 -13.58
C SER A 22 18.89 10.85 -12.56
N ALA A 23 17.57 11.01 -12.58
CA ALA A 23 16.81 11.69 -11.55
C ALA A 23 15.82 10.68 -10.98
N HIS A 24 15.95 10.38 -9.69
CA HIS A 24 15.05 9.51 -8.90
C HIS A 24 15.26 7.99 -9.05
N GLU A 25 16.51 7.49 -8.99
CA GLU A 25 16.75 6.04 -8.83
C GLU A 25 16.02 5.49 -7.58
N GLY A 26 15.27 4.41 -7.75
CA GLY A 26 14.51 3.74 -6.68
C GLY A 26 13.14 4.32 -6.39
N HIS A 27 12.77 5.43 -7.02
CA HIS A 27 11.45 6.03 -6.89
C HIS A 27 10.52 5.58 -8.02
N ILE A 28 9.22 5.76 -7.82
CA ILE A 28 8.19 5.58 -8.84
C ILE A 28 7.62 6.96 -9.17
N VAL A 29 7.58 7.32 -10.45
CA VAL A 29 6.93 8.54 -10.94
C VAL A 29 5.79 8.08 -11.85
N SER A 30 4.58 8.50 -11.52
CA SER A 30 3.37 8.18 -12.30
C SER A 30 2.85 9.42 -12.99
N ALA A 31 2.19 9.22 -14.14
CA ALA A 31 1.48 10.29 -14.81
C ALA A 31 0.11 10.48 -14.14
N LYS A 32 -0.27 11.73 -13.91
CA LYS A 32 -1.59 12.11 -13.40
C LYS A 32 -2.71 11.42 -14.22
N ASN A 33 -3.69 10.86 -13.52
CA ASN A 33 -4.86 10.23 -14.12
C ASN A 33 -6.15 11.02 -13.82
N ASP A 34 -6.65 11.77 -14.81
CA ASP A 34 -7.86 12.59 -14.68
C ASP A 34 -9.17 11.79 -14.45
N ALA A 35 -9.12 10.45 -14.51
CA ALA A 35 -10.27 9.59 -14.22
C ALA A 35 -10.40 9.20 -12.73
N ILE A 36 -9.38 9.48 -11.91
CA ILE A 36 -9.31 9.12 -10.49
C ILE A 36 -9.48 10.40 -9.64
N SER A 37 -9.98 10.28 -8.42
CA SER A 37 -9.97 11.42 -7.48
C SER A 37 -8.52 11.87 -7.26
N LEU A 38 -8.30 13.18 -7.23
CA LEU A 38 -6.97 13.76 -7.00
C LEU A 38 -6.36 13.34 -5.66
N THR A 39 -7.21 12.96 -4.69
CA THR A 39 -6.77 12.52 -3.36
C THR A 39 -6.19 11.11 -3.38
N PHE A 40 -6.44 10.34 -4.44
CA PHE A 40 -5.99 8.95 -4.61
C PHE A 40 -5.14 8.70 -5.87
N ASP A 41 -5.04 9.69 -6.77
CA ASP A 41 -4.19 9.69 -7.96
C ASP A 41 -2.71 9.88 -7.59
N ILE A 42 -1.94 8.79 -7.55
CA ILE A 42 -0.53 8.78 -7.13
C ILE A 42 0.31 9.38 -8.25
N VAL A 43 1.17 10.35 -7.91
CA VAL A 43 2.12 10.95 -8.86
C VAL A 43 3.57 10.63 -8.51
N HIS A 44 3.84 10.28 -7.25
CA HIS A 44 5.18 9.91 -6.79
C HIS A 44 5.13 8.91 -5.64
N ALA A 45 6.07 7.98 -5.61
CA ALA A 45 6.31 7.14 -4.44
C ALA A 45 7.80 6.87 -4.23
N LYS A 46 8.23 6.82 -2.97
CA LYS A 46 9.59 6.39 -2.62
C LYS A 46 9.64 5.78 -1.21
N VAL A 47 10.65 4.95 -0.98
CA VAL A 47 11.02 4.48 0.35
C VAL A 47 12.50 4.74 0.55
N VAL A 48 12.85 5.57 1.54
CA VAL A 48 14.22 6.01 1.78
C VAL A 48 14.73 5.50 3.11
N LYS A 49 15.97 5.02 3.14
CA LYS A 49 16.63 4.59 4.37
C LYS A 49 17.40 5.76 5.01
N ASN A 50 16.93 6.20 6.17
CA ASN A 50 17.51 7.33 6.92
C ASN A 50 18.04 6.87 8.27
N GLY A 51 19.27 6.34 8.28
CA GLY A 51 19.91 5.88 9.51
C GLY A 51 19.17 4.71 10.14
N GLY A 52 18.42 4.99 11.22
CA GLY A 52 17.67 3.98 11.99
C GLY A 52 16.22 3.76 11.55
N SER A 53 15.74 4.47 10.53
CA SER A 53 14.36 4.36 10.03
C SER A 53 14.30 4.22 8.51
N LEU A 54 13.17 3.67 8.04
CA LEU A 54 12.69 3.76 6.67
C LEU A 54 11.58 4.81 6.62
N THR A 55 11.68 5.74 5.69
CA THR A 55 10.59 6.68 5.40
C THR A 55 9.86 6.21 4.17
N PHE A 56 8.64 5.70 4.34
CA PHE A 56 7.72 5.41 3.26
C PHE A 56 7.04 6.72 2.86
N GLN A 57 6.99 7.02 1.57
CA GLN A 57 6.38 8.22 1.03
C GLN A 57 5.51 7.89 -0.18
N THR A 58 4.34 8.55 -0.23
CA THR A 58 3.48 8.66 -1.41
C THR A 58 3.08 10.12 -1.57
N GLU A 59 3.08 10.61 -2.81
CA GLU A 59 2.49 11.88 -3.20
C GLU A 59 1.33 11.62 -4.17
N VAL A 60 0.21 12.34 -3.95
CA VAL A 60 -0.95 12.32 -4.85
C VAL A 60 -1.15 13.68 -5.52
N ALA A 61 -1.97 13.73 -6.56
CA ALA A 61 -2.18 14.93 -7.35
C ALA A 61 -2.67 16.14 -6.53
N ALA A 62 -3.56 15.95 -5.55
CA ALA A 62 -3.95 16.97 -4.56
C ALA A 62 -4.81 16.41 -3.42
N GLY A 63 -4.69 17.00 -2.22
CA GLY A 63 -5.67 16.79 -1.15
C GLY A 63 -5.55 15.44 -0.46
N ILE A 64 -4.33 14.93 -0.30
CA ILE A 64 -4.10 13.64 0.34
C ILE A 64 -4.75 13.56 1.73
N GLY A 65 -5.40 12.44 2.03
CA GLY A 65 -6.07 12.20 3.31
C GLY A 65 -7.35 13.01 3.56
N ALA A 66 -7.79 13.88 2.64
CA ALA A 66 -8.99 14.69 2.80
C ALA A 66 -10.30 13.89 2.68
N GLU A 67 -10.27 12.78 1.94
CA GLU A 67 -11.41 11.88 1.78
C GLU A 67 -11.29 10.68 2.74
N LYS A 68 -12.30 10.47 3.60
CA LYS A 68 -12.42 9.32 4.49
C LYS A 68 -13.76 8.60 4.25
N PRO A 69 -13.87 7.30 4.54
CA PRO A 69 -15.14 6.59 4.39
C PRO A 69 -16.20 7.15 5.35
N THR A 70 -17.46 7.14 4.92
CA THR A 70 -18.58 7.56 5.77
C THR A 70 -18.88 6.48 6.81
N ALA A 71 -19.01 6.87 8.08
CA ALA A 71 -19.40 5.97 9.15
C ALA A 71 -20.81 5.39 8.91
N VAL A 72 -20.94 4.08 9.10
CA VAL A 72 -22.20 3.33 8.98
C VAL A 72 -22.74 2.87 10.34
N GLY A 73 -21.99 3.10 11.43
CA GLY A 73 -22.36 2.79 12.81
C GLY A 73 -22.21 1.30 13.19
N LYS A 74 -21.49 0.52 12.38
CA LYS A 74 -21.26 -0.91 12.59
C LYS A 74 -20.03 -1.38 11.81
N LEU A 75 -19.31 -2.34 12.39
CA LEU A 75 -18.18 -2.99 11.74
C LEU A 75 -18.57 -3.66 10.40
N ALA A 76 -19.68 -4.38 10.40
CA ALA A 76 -20.11 -5.15 9.24
C ALA A 76 -20.51 -4.25 8.05
N GLY A 77 -19.73 -4.32 6.98
CA GLY A 77 -19.98 -3.59 5.75
C GLY A 77 -19.41 -2.18 5.73
N SER A 78 -18.64 -1.79 6.75
CA SER A 78 -17.88 -0.54 6.73
C SER A 78 -16.81 -0.58 5.64
N ALA A 79 -16.53 0.60 5.08
CA ALA A 79 -15.46 0.79 4.11
C ALA A 79 -14.17 1.19 4.82
N VAL A 80 -13.05 0.81 4.23
CA VAL A 80 -11.71 1.21 4.61
C VAL A 80 -11.07 1.86 3.40
N TYR A 81 -10.63 3.11 3.54
CA TYR A 81 -9.81 3.76 2.51
C TYR A 81 -8.34 3.58 2.88
N SER A 82 -7.47 3.43 1.89
CA SER A 82 -6.07 3.09 2.14
C SER A 82 -5.08 3.67 1.13
N TYR A 83 -3.92 4.06 1.66
CA TYR A 83 -2.67 4.25 0.91
C TYR A 83 -1.73 3.10 1.28
N VAL A 84 -1.24 2.37 0.29
CA VAL A 84 -0.60 1.08 0.52
C VAL A 84 0.74 1.03 -0.21
N TRP A 85 1.76 0.49 0.44
CA TRP A 85 3.04 0.12 -0.18
C TRP A 85 3.19 -1.40 -0.16
N PRO A 86 2.77 -2.11 -1.21
CA PRO A 86 3.11 -3.52 -1.39
C PRO A 86 4.62 -3.66 -1.54
N THR A 87 5.20 -4.69 -0.92
CA THR A 87 6.65 -4.89 -0.86
C THR A 87 7.05 -6.31 -1.24
N SER A 88 8.34 -6.50 -1.53
CA SER A 88 8.96 -7.82 -1.68
C SER A 88 9.43 -8.42 -0.34
N LEU A 89 9.07 -7.83 0.81
CA LEU A 89 9.41 -8.36 2.12
C LEU A 89 8.74 -9.70 2.37
N ASN A 90 9.36 -10.53 3.21
CA ASN A 90 8.74 -11.73 3.73
C ASN A 90 7.87 -11.39 4.94
N SER A 91 6.75 -12.08 5.13
CA SER A 91 5.91 -11.92 6.32
C SER A 91 6.66 -12.19 7.64
N ALA A 92 7.74 -12.97 7.61
CA ALA A 92 8.63 -13.15 8.76
C ALA A 92 9.39 -11.87 9.15
N ASP A 93 9.66 -10.98 8.20
CA ASP A 93 10.40 -9.73 8.45
C ASP A 93 9.58 -8.77 9.33
N ILE A 94 8.25 -8.84 9.26
CA ILE A 94 7.33 -8.05 10.08
C ILE A 94 6.76 -8.85 11.28
N GLY A 95 7.39 -9.97 11.63
CA GLY A 95 7.09 -10.72 12.85
C GLY A 95 6.04 -11.83 12.73
N PHE A 96 5.42 -12.05 11.56
CA PHE A 96 4.54 -13.19 11.32
C PHE A 96 5.33 -14.48 11.01
N ASP A 97 4.60 -15.57 10.74
CA ASP A 97 5.17 -16.76 10.10
C ASP A 97 5.71 -16.44 8.70
N GLU A 98 6.69 -17.22 8.23
CA GLU A 98 7.31 -17.03 6.91
C GLU A 98 6.36 -17.35 5.74
N GLY A 99 6.48 -16.59 4.64
CA GLY A 99 5.88 -16.91 3.34
C GLY A 99 4.34 -16.92 3.32
N LYS A 100 3.69 -15.99 4.01
CA LYS A 100 2.22 -16.00 4.17
C LYS A 100 1.45 -15.19 3.12
N GLY A 101 2.14 -14.39 2.31
CA GLY A 101 1.51 -13.60 1.24
C GLY A 101 2.31 -12.36 0.91
N ILE A 102 1.63 -11.38 0.32
CA ILE A 102 2.20 -10.08 -0.03
C ILE A 102 2.23 -9.22 1.23
N VAL A 103 3.41 -8.77 1.63
CA VAL A 103 3.57 -7.84 2.75
C VAL A 103 3.36 -6.41 2.26
N ALA A 104 2.49 -5.68 2.94
CA ALA A 104 2.28 -4.27 2.64
C ALA A 104 2.22 -3.42 3.91
N LEU A 105 2.81 -2.24 3.86
CA LEU A 105 2.50 -1.17 4.81
C LEU A 105 1.24 -0.47 4.29
N ALA A 106 0.24 -0.29 5.14
CA ALA A 106 -1.00 0.36 4.79
C ALA A 106 -1.28 1.50 5.77
N VAL A 107 -1.64 2.68 5.25
CA VAL A 107 -2.24 3.76 6.04
C VAL A 107 -3.73 3.77 5.74
N THR A 108 -4.54 3.57 6.77
CA THR A 108 -5.98 3.32 6.65
C THR A 108 -6.80 4.33 7.43
N ALA A 109 -8.03 4.58 6.96
CA ALA A 109 -9.07 5.24 7.72
C ALA A 109 -10.35 4.41 7.63
N HIS A 110 -10.96 4.12 8.79
CA HIS A 110 -12.13 3.26 8.93
C HIS A 110 -12.90 3.56 10.23
N PRO A 111 -13.89 4.47 10.21
CA PRO A 111 -14.53 4.99 11.42
C PRO A 111 -15.31 3.96 12.25
N ASP A 112 -15.63 2.78 11.70
CA ASP A 112 -16.41 1.73 12.38
C ASP A 112 -15.60 0.46 12.67
N PHE A 113 -14.28 0.51 12.48
CA PHE A 113 -13.37 -0.59 12.79
C PHE A 113 -12.29 -0.07 13.72
N ASP A 114 -12.19 -0.64 14.91
CA ASP A 114 -11.13 -0.33 15.85
C ASP A 114 -10.16 -1.50 15.88
N ASP A 115 -9.01 -1.31 15.23
CA ASP A 115 -7.93 -2.29 15.12
C ASP A 115 -6.63 -1.79 15.76
N THR A 116 -6.69 -0.71 16.53
CA THR A 116 -5.55 -0.13 17.25
C THR A 116 -5.77 -0.07 18.77
N PRO A 117 -6.16 -1.17 19.44
CA PRO A 117 -6.64 -1.15 20.84
C PRO A 117 -5.58 -0.70 21.86
N ARG A 118 -4.30 -0.61 21.46
CA ARG A 118 -3.20 -0.13 22.30
C ARG A 118 -3.03 1.39 22.27
N TYR A 119 -3.53 2.07 21.25
CA TYR A 119 -3.29 3.48 20.98
C TYR A 119 -4.57 4.31 21.14
N ASP A 120 -4.40 5.57 21.56
CA ASP A 120 -5.44 6.59 21.63
C ASP A 120 -5.08 7.62 20.55
N GLU A 121 -5.54 7.37 19.33
CA GLU A 121 -5.06 8.05 18.12
C GLU A 121 -5.57 9.49 18.05
N ASN A 122 -6.81 9.71 18.49
CA ASN A 122 -7.42 11.03 18.53
C ASN A 122 -7.10 11.80 19.83
N LYS A 123 -6.50 11.14 20.83
CA LYS A 123 -6.07 11.69 22.13
C LYS A 123 -7.24 12.14 23.01
N ASP A 124 -8.42 11.54 22.85
CA ASP A 124 -9.63 11.81 23.64
C ASP A 124 -9.71 11.00 24.95
N GLY A 125 -8.78 10.07 25.14
CA GLY A 125 -8.70 9.18 26.30
C GLY A 125 -9.42 7.85 26.13
N ASN A 126 -10.03 7.58 24.97
CA ASN A 126 -10.76 6.37 24.66
C ASN A 126 -10.17 5.63 23.45
N LYS A 127 -9.39 4.59 23.73
CA LYS A 127 -8.74 3.73 22.74
C LYS A 127 -9.68 2.90 21.85
N ALA A 128 -10.99 3.01 22.09
CA ALA A 128 -12.00 2.15 21.48
C ALA A 128 -12.76 2.82 20.30
N ASN A 129 -12.41 4.06 19.94
CA ASN A 129 -13.09 4.84 18.89
C ASN A 129 -12.12 5.57 17.95
N ASP A 130 -10.95 5.00 17.72
CA ASP A 130 -9.86 5.68 17.02
C ASP A 130 -9.81 5.42 15.51
N GLY A 131 -10.57 4.46 15.00
CA GLY A 131 -10.52 4.08 13.58
C GLY A 131 -10.82 5.19 12.57
N ASN A 132 -11.38 6.33 13.00
CA ASN A 132 -11.63 7.48 12.11
C ASN A 132 -10.37 8.26 11.75
N GLU A 133 -9.30 8.18 12.55
CA GLU A 133 -8.03 8.82 12.20
C GLU A 133 -7.22 7.94 11.26
N TRP A 134 -6.36 8.59 10.47
CA TRP A 134 -5.46 7.87 9.59
C TRP A 134 -4.33 7.27 10.42
N HIS A 135 -4.18 5.95 10.37
CA HIS A 135 -3.14 5.23 11.09
C HIS A 135 -2.53 4.12 10.23
N SER A 136 -1.41 3.57 10.68
CA SER A 136 -0.64 2.59 9.90
C SER A 136 -0.78 1.16 10.41
N HIS A 137 -0.77 0.20 9.49
CA HIS A 137 -0.67 -1.22 9.76
C HIS A 137 0.36 -1.89 8.85
N TRP A 138 0.98 -2.96 9.34
CA TRP A 138 1.48 -4.00 8.43
C TRP A 138 0.38 -5.01 8.17
N VAL A 139 0.18 -5.38 6.91
CA VAL A 139 -0.79 -6.42 6.53
C VAL A 139 -0.14 -7.46 5.64
N VAL A 140 -0.67 -8.69 5.70
CA VAL A 140 -0.34 -9.75 4.74
C VAL A 140 -1.56 -10.02 3.86
N LEU A 141 -1.44 -9.71 2.58
CA LEU A 141 -2.49 -9.93 1.58
C LEU A 141 -2.35 -11.31 0.93
N THR A 142 -3.48 -11.91 0.58
CA THR A 142 -3.54 -13.16 -0.19
C THR A 142 -4.68 -13.11 -1.21
N GLU A 143 -4.56 -13.90 -2.27
CA GLU A 143 -5.59 -13.99 -3.30
C GLU A 143 -6.88 -14.59 -2.75
N ASP A 144 -8.00 -13.98 -3.10
CA ASP A 144 -9.33 -14.51 -2.85
C ASP A 144 -10.30 -14.06 -3.93
N LYS A 145 -10.85 -15.03 -4.68
CA LYS A 145 -11.79 -14.77 -5.78
C LYS A 145 -13.16 -14.29 -5.32
N ALA A 146 -13.47 -14.42 -4.02
CA ALA A 146 -14.68 -13.83 -3.45
C ALA A 146 -14.55 -12.30 -3.34
N CYS A 147 -13.32 -11.76 -3.37
CA CYS A 147 -13.08 -10.33 -3.36
C CYS A 147 -13.14 -9.72 -4.76
N PRO A 148 -13.84 -8.59 -4.95
CA PRO A 148 -13.96 -7.96 -6.27
C PRO A 148 -12.61 -7.62 -6.93
N ALA A 149 -11.63 -7.17 -6.14
CA ALA A 149 -10.28 -6.91 -6.63
C ALA A 149 -9.34 -8.13 -6.54
N GLY A 150 -9.85 -9.29 -6.12
CA GLY A 150 -9.10 -10.55 -6.06
C GLY A 150 -8.16 -10.70 -4.87
N LEU A 151 -8.10 -9.74 -3.94
CA LEU A 151 -7.23 -9.76 -2.76
C LEU A 151 -8.01 -9.54 -1.47
N LYS A 152 -7.49 -10.12 -0.38
CA LYS A 152 -7.95 -9.89 0.99
C LYS A 152 -6.77 -9.80 1.95
N VAL A 153 -6.99 -9.25 3.14
CA VAL A 153 -6.08 -9.51 4.27
C VAL A 153 -6.26 -10.96 4.68
N ARG A 154 -5.14 -11.68 4.82
CA ARG A 154 -5.14 -13.11 5.09
C ARG A 154 -5.83 -13.40 6.43
N ASP A 155 -6.82 -14.28 6.43
CA ASP A 155 -7.48 -14.75 7.65
C ASP A 155 -6.57 -15.69 8.47
N ILE A 156 -6.76 -15.66 9.80
CA ILE A 156 -6.24 -16.66 10.74
C ILE A 156 -7.38 -17.63 11.03
N PRO A 157 -7.27 -18.92 10.64
CA PRO A 157 -8.32 -19.90 10.91
C PRO A 157 -8.62 -20.05 12.40
N GLU A 158 -9.88 -20.34 12.73
CA GLU A 158 -10.28 -20.61 14.12
C GLU A 158 -9.44 -21.75 14.72
N GLY A 159 -8.91 -21.51 15.92
CA GLY A 159 -8.04 -22.45 16.63
C GLY A 159 -6.59 -22.49 16.13
N ALA A 160 -6.23 -21.75 15.08
CA ALA A 160 -4.83 -21.61 14.68
C ALA A 160 -4.05 -20.72 15.66
N THR A 161 -2.78 -21.05 15.85
CA THR A 161 -1.85 -20.27 16.71
C THR A 161 -0.61 -19.86 15.90
N PRO A 162 -0.77 -18.99 14.89
CA PRO A 162 0.36 -18.54 14.10
C PRO A 162 1.33 -17.70 14.95
N LYS A 163 2.57 -17.58 14.49
CA LYS A 163 3.45 -16.53 15.03
C LYS A 163 2.87 -15.17 14.62
N VAL A 164 2.75 -14.28 15.58
CA VAL A 164 2.24 -12.91 15.41
C VAL A 164 3.22 -11.90 16.04
N PRO A 165 3.28 -10.66 15.52
CA PRO A 165 4.06 -9.60 16.13
C PRO A 165 3.49 -9.18 17.49
N VAL A 166 4.33 -8.54 18.31
CA VAL A 166 3.97 -8.09 19.67
C VAL A 166 2.81 -7.08 19.65
N THR A 167 2.70 -6.32 18.56
CA THR A 167 1.70 -5.27 18.33
C THR A 167 0.44 -5.77 17.61
N TRP A 168 0.29 -7.10 17.42
CA TRP A 168 -0.92 -7.71 16.89
C TRP A 168 -2.16 -7.32 17.73
N PRO A 169 -3.26 -6.86 17.10
CA PRO A 169 -4.46 -6.38 17.80
C PRO A 169 -5.45 -7.51 18.16
N GLU A 170 -5.01 -8.77 18.16
CA GLU A 170 -5.85 -9.94 18.49
C GLU A 170 -7.04 -10.17 17.52
N LEU A 171 -6.91 -9.67 16.29
CA LEU A 171 -7.89 -9.88 15.22
C LEU A 171 -7.58 -11.15 14.42
N PRO A 172 -8.59 -11.88 13.91
CA PRO A 172 -8.40 -13.16 13.21
C PRO A 172 -7.91 -12.98 11.76
N ILE A 173 -6.96 -12.07 11.55
CA ILE A 173 -6.32 -11.72 10.29
C ILE A 173 -4.84 -11.37 10.53
N TYR A 174 -4.03 -11.47 9.49
CA TYR A 174 -2.62 -11.07 9.51
C TYR A 174 -2.49 -9.55 9.35
N ILE A 175 -2.72 -8.85 10.46
CA ILE A 175 -2.59 -7.40 10.62
C ILE A 175 -1.71 -7.10 11.83
N ASP A 176 -0.82 -6.13 11.74
CA ASP A 176 -0.05 -5.63 12.86
C ASP A 176 -0.24 -4.12 12.97
N SER A 177 -0.39 -3.64 14.19
CA SER A 177 -0.75 -2.25 14.47
C SER A 177 0.34 -1.62 15.35
N PRO A 178 1.53 -1.32 14.79
CA PRO A 178 2.68 -0.90 15.57
C PRO A 178 2.60 0.55 16.06
N GLY A 179 1.65 1.34 15.54
CA GLY A 179 1.43 2.73 15.95
C GLY A 179 2.40 3.72 15.29
N TYR A 180 2.85 3.46 14.07
CA TYR A 180 3.62 4.45 13.31
C TYR A 180 2.71 5.58 12.85
N GLU A 181 2.94 6.78 13.37
CA GLU A 181 2.09 7.95 13.09
C GLU A 181 2.28 8.43 11.63
N PRO A 182 1.24 8.40 10.79
CA PRO A 182 1.33 8.94 9.45
C PRO A 182 1.35 10.48 9.49
N ARG A 183 2.17 11.10 8.64
CA ARG A 183 2.26 12.56 8.50
C ARG A 183 1.80 12.99 7.13
N PHE A 184 0.80 13.87 7.09
CA PHE A 184 0.20 14.40 5.87
C PHE A 184 0.61 15.87 5.65
N THR A 185 0.89 16.22 4.39
CA THR A 185 0.88 17.60 3.87
C THR A 185 -0.32 17.77 2.92
N SER A 186 -0.32 18.79 2.06
CA SER A 186 -1.38 18.96 1.05
C SER A 186 -1.36 17.88 -0.04
N THR A 187 -0.21 17.27 -0.32
CA THR A 187 -0.03 16.28 -1.40
C THR A 187 0.71 15.03 -0.94
N GLU A 188 1.45 15.10 0.16
CA GLU A 188 2.39 14.05 0.58
C GLU A 188 1.94 13.35 1.86
N LEU A 189 2.09 12.03 1.88
CA LEU A 189 1.96 11.17 3.04
C LEU A 189 3.31 10.51 3.31
N THR A 190 3.77 10.60 4.56
CA THR A 190 4.96 9.91 5.03
C THR A 190 4.68 9.04 6.26
N VAL A 191 5.37 7.91 6.36
CA VAL A 191 5.38 7.05 7.55
C VAL A 191 6.82 6.67 7.86
N GLU A 192 7.26 6.91 9.10
CA GLU A 192 8.58 6.48 9.57
C GLU A 192 8.49 5.14 10.28
N VAL A 193 9.15 4.13 9.71
CA VAL A 193 9.24 2.79 10.29
C VAL A 193 10.63 2.55 10.86
N PRO A 194 10.80 2.27 12.16
CA PRO A 194 12.09 1.91 12.71
C PRO A 194 12.65 0.64 12.09
N VAL A 195 13.91 0.67 11.60
CA VAL A 195 14.57 -0.50 11.00
C VAL A 195 14.64 -1.67 11.99
N LYS A 196 14.74 -1.39 13.31
CA LYS A 196 14.75 -2.43 14.36
C LYS A 196 13.46 -3.25 14.43
N ASP A 197 12.36 -2.75 13.88
CA ASP A 197 11.05 -3.42 13.92
C ASP A 197 10.86 -4.36 12.71
N ILE A 198 11.72 -4.26 11.69
CA ILE A 198 11.68 -5.11 10.51
C ILE A 198 12.96 -5.94 10.42
N GLY A 199 12.83 -7.26 10.34
CA GLY A 199 13.93 -8.23 10.26
C GLY A 199 14.67 -8.33 8.91
N PHE A 200 14.51 -7.35 8.03
CA PHE A 200 15.04 -7.40 6.67
C PHE A 200 16.57 -7.21 6.63
N LYS A 201 17.23 -7.83 5.65
CA LYS A 201 18.70 -7.86 5.56
C LYS A 201 19.30 -6.89 4.55
N ASP A 202 18.56 -6.55 3.49
CA ASP A 202 19.04 -5.81 2.33
C ASP A 202 17.95 -4.86 1.77
N ASP A 203 18.17 -4.26 0.61
CA ASP A 203 17.14 -3.47 -0.05
C ASP A 203 15.94 -4.34 -0.47
N PHE A 204 14.73 -3.79 -0.46
CA PHE A 204 13.52 -4.47 -0.94
C PHE A 204 12.80 -3.63 -2.00
N ASN A 205 12.06 -4.33 -2.86
CA ASN A 205 11.23 -3.71 -3.88
C ASN A 205 9.86 -3.33 -3.32
N PHE A 206 9.29 -2.26 -3.86
CA PHE A 206 7.95 -1.82 -3.47
C PHE A 206 7.20 -1.20 -4.65
N ASP A 207 5.89 -1.06 -4.45
CA ASP A 207 5.01 -0.23 -5.25
C ASP A 207 4.21 0.73 -4.35
N ALA A 208 3.38 1.58 -4.94
CA ALA A 208 2.37 2.34 -4.21
C ALA A 208 1.00 2.17 -4.85
N VAL A 209 -0.01 1.99 -4.00
CA VAL A 209 -1.38 1.68 -4.41
C VAL A 209 -2.36 2.47 -3.54
N THR A 210 -3.43 2.98 -4.13
CA THR A 210 -4.60 3.46 -3.40
C THR A 210 -5.73 2.47 -3.59
N SER A 211 -6.40 2.09 -2.50
CA SER A 211 -7.42 1.04 -2.57
C SER A 211 -8.52 1.21 -1.53
N VAL A 212 -9.67 0.60 -1.83
CA VAL A 212 -10.82 0.53 -0.93
C VAL A 212 -11.05 -0.91 -0.52
N LEU A 213 -11.07 -1.13 0.79
CA LEU A 213 -11.44 -2.41 1.39
C LEU A 213 -12.82 -2.33 2.04
N LYS A 214 -13.41 -3.49 2.28
CA LYS A 214 -14.66 -3.63 2.99
C LYS A 214 -14.55 -4.68 4.08
N VAL A 215 -15.03 -4.36 5.26
CA VAL A 215 -15.14 -5.30 6.38
C VAL A 215 -16.40 -6.15 6.20
N ASN A 216 -16.29 -7.47 6.30
CA ASN A 216 -17.42 -8.40 6.27
C ASN A 216 -17.61 -9.07 7.63
N ALA A 217 -18.87 -9.38 7.99
CA ALA A 217 -19.18 -10.03 9.27
C ALA A 217 -19.31 -11.56 9.22
N SER A 218 -19.19 -12.17 8.03
CA SER A 218 -19.48 -13.59 7.84
C SER A 218 -18.20 -14.39 7.88
N VAL A 219 -18.18 -15.51 8.62
CA VAL A 219 -17.14 -16.55 8.54
C VAL A 219 -17.01 -17.19 7.15
N HIS A 220 -18.02 -17.01 6.28
CA HIS A 220 -18.00 -17.48 4.90
C HIS A 220 -17.40 -16.45 3.93
N ASN A 221 -17.20 -15.21 4.36
CA ASN A 221 -16.57 -14.16 3.56
C ASN A 221 -15.23 -13.76 4.21
N PRO A 222 -14.24 -13.33 3.44
CA PRO A 222 -13.04 -12.69 3.97
C PRO A 222 -13.37 -11.57 4.96
N LEU A 223 -12.73 -11.53 6.13
CA LEU A 223 -13.03 -10.48 7.12
C LEU A 223 -12.77 -9.09 6.52
N LEU A 224 -11.65 -8.91 5.81
CA LEU A 224 -11.27 -7.65 5.20
C LEU A 224 -10.85 -7.85 3.74
N CYS A 225 -11.66 -7.33 2.84
CA CYS A 225 -11.64 -7.67 1.43
C CYS A 225 -11.35 -6.45 0.57
N VAL A 226 -10.41 -6.53 -0.38
CA VAL A 226 -10.13 -5.43 -1.32
C VAL A 226 -11.25 -5.41 -2.36
N THR A 227 -11.97 -4.30 -2.41
CA THR A 227 -13.15 -4.11 -3.26
C THR A 227 -12.86 -3.28 -4.50
N ALA A 228 -11.89 -2.37 -4.42
CA ALA A 228 -11.43 -1.58 -5.55
C ALA A 228 -9.95 -1.22 -5.36
N VAL A 229 -9.24 -1.06 -6.47
CA VAL A 229 -7.93 -0.42 -6.54
C VAL A 229 -8.15 0.82 -7.38
N ASP A 230 -7.93 1.99 -6.78
CA ASP A 230 -8.14 3.28 -7.44
C ASP A 230 -6.94 3.58 -8.35
N ASP A 231 -5.73 3.48 -7.81
CA ASP A 231 -4.49 3.72 -8.55
C ASP A 231 -3.36 2.76 -8.17
N ILE A 232 -2.44 2.55 -9.12
CA ILE A 232 -1.19 1.80 -8.95
C ILE A 232 -0.09 2.64 -9.58
N ALA A 233 0.91 3.05 -8.79
CA ALA A 233 1.94 3.99 -9.24
C ALA A 233 2.77 3.45 -10.41
N SER A 234 3.04 2.14 -10.46
CA SER A 234 3.68 1.49 -11.62
C SER A 234 2.74 1.19 -12.79
N GLY A 235 1.43 1.25 -12.56
CA GLY A 235 0.37 0.85 -13.49
C GLY A 235 0.12 -0.67 -13.59
N ASP A 236 1.04 -1.51 -13.12
CA ASP A 236 0.94 -2.97 -13.27
C ASP A 236 1.31 -3.79 -12.02
N LEU A 237 1.67 -3.12 -10.93
CA LEU A 237 2.11 -3.72 -9.69
C LEU A 237 3.38 -4.58 -9.85
N SER A 238 4.30 -4.15 -10.72
CA SER A 238 5.60 -4.81 -10.93
C SER A 238 6.63 -4.54 -9.82
N LEU A 239 6.32 -3.67 -8.85
CA LEU A 239 7.18 -3.23 -7.75
C LEU A 239 8.53 -2.63 -8.25
N PRO A 240 8.51 -1.64 -9.15
CA PRO A 240 9.74 -1.09 -9.73
C PRO A 240 10.54 -0.22 -8.75
N GLY A 241 9.92 0.24 -7.65
CA GLY A 241 10.60 0.97 -6.59
C GLY A 241 11.54 0.05 -5.81
N PHE A 242 12.60 0.61 -5.22
CA PHE A 242 13.46 -0.12 -4.28
C PHE A 242 13.99 0.80 -3.20
N THR A 243 14.14 0.25 -1.99
CA THR A 243 14.65 1.01 -0.84
C THR A 243 16.13 1.32 -1.01
N ARG A 244 16.54 2.57 -0.78
CA ARG A 244 17.96 2.94 -0.66
C ARG A 244 18.17 4.07 0.33
#